data_AF-A0A1D6GL52-F1
#
_entry.id   AF-A0A1D6GL52-F1
#
_cell.length_a   1.000
_cell.length_b   1.000
_cell.length_c   1.000
_cell.angle_alpha   90.00
_cell.angle_beta   90.00
_cell.angle_gamma   90.00
#
_symmetry.space_group_name_H-M   'P 1'
#
loop_
_entity.id
_entity.type
_entity.pdbx_description
1 polymer ?
#
loop_
_entity_poly.entity_id
_entity_poly.type
_entity_poly.pdbx_seq_one_letter_code
_entity_poly.pdbx_strand_id
1 'polypeptide(L)'
;MPLGDGAEAADFVLPDELLAALPRDPYEQLDLARRITALAVSGRVSGLEREAGRLRAEAAGKDRENAELRERVVLLDTALQETNARLRAALEDNIKLSKERDSLAQTSKKLARDLQKLESFKRHLMQSLRDDSSSTGNS
;
A
#
# COMPACT_ATOMS: atom_id res chain seq x y z
N MET A 1 -14.75 41.57 -0.61
CA MET A 1 -15.24 41.47 0.78
C MET A 1 -14.94 42.78 1.47
N PRO A 2 -15.91 43.33 2.23
CA PRO A 2 -15.90 44.71 2.68
C PRO A 2 -14.90 44.92 3.83
N LEU A 3 -14.41 46.15 3.94
CA LEU A 3 -13.63 46.66 5.07
C LEU A 3 -14.52 46.55 6.32
N GLY A 4 -14.17 45.65 7.23
CA GLY A 4 -14.89 45.42 8.47
C GLY A 4 -14.50 46.45 9.52
N ASP A 5 -15.50 47.23 9.92
CA ASP A 5 -15.69 48.04 11.12
C ASP A 5 -14.45 48.60 11.83
N GLY A 6 -14.43 49.94 11.90
CA GLY A 6 -13.69 50.64 12.94
C GLY A 6 -14.03 50.01 14.28
N ALA A 7 -12.99 49.59 14.99
CA ALA A 7 -13.12 49.14 16.36
C ALA A 7 -14.00 50.15 17.09
N GLU A 8 -15.21 49.73 17.46
CA GLU A 8 -15.94 50.41 18.51
C GLU A 8 -14.94 50.51 19.66
N ALA A 9 -14.47 51.71 19.91
CA ALA A 9 -13.84 52.04 21.16
C ALA A 9 -14.94 51.86 22.20
N ALA A 10 -15.14 50.61 22.64
CA ALA A 10 -15.79 50.33 23.89
C ALA A 10 -15.14 51.30 24.88
N ASP A 11 -15.96 52.15 25.49
CA ASP A 11 -15.53 53.26 26.33
C ASP A 11 -14.63 52.70 27.45
N PHE A 12 -13.32 52.64 27.19
CA PHE A 12 -12.37 51.99 28.06
C PHE A 12 -12.01 53.00 29.14
N VAL A 13 -12.86 53.04 30.16
CA VAL A 13 -12.63 53.85 31.35
C VAL A 13 -11.64 53.09 32.22
N LEU A 14 -10.44 53.66 32.38
CA LEU A 14 -9.48 53.17 33.35
C LEU A 14 -10.04 53.39 34.77
N PRO A 15 -9.96 52.39 35.66
CA PRO A 15 -10.24 52.56 37.08
C PRO A 15 -9.49 53.77 37.67
N ASP A 16 -10.13 54.47 38.60
CA ASP A 16 -9.61 55.69 39.21
C ASP A 16 -8.23 55.48 39.86
N GLU A 17 -7.99 54.29 40.42
CA GLU A 17 -6.70 53.92 41.00
C GLU A 17 -5.58 53.86 39.96
N LEU A 18 -5.89 53.39 38.75
CA LEU A 18 -4.92 53.35 37.64
C LEU A 18 -4.71 54.74 37.03
N LEU A 19 -5.75 55.57 36.96
CA LEU A 19 -5.64 56.96 36.54
C LEU A 19 -4.77 57.76 37.50
N ALA A 20 -4.92 57.55 38.81
CA ALA A 20 -4.09 58.19 39.84
C ALA A 20 -2.61 57.76 39.77
N ALA A 21 -2.34 56.54 39.28
CA ALA A 21 -1.00 55.99 39.11
C ALA A 21 -0.33 56.42 37.79
N LEU A 22 -1.06 57.01 36.84
CA LEU A 22 -0.48 57.50 35.60
C LEU A 22 0.44 58.70 35.84
N PRO A 23 1.60 58.76 35.17
CA PRO A 23 2.44 59.95 35.18
C PRO A 23 1.64 61.16 34.73
N ARG A 24 1.84 62.31 35.37
CA ARG A 24 1.19 63.58 34.98
C ARG A 24 2.03 64.37 33.99
N ASP A 25 3.34 64.11 33.94
CA ASP A 25 4.24 64.72 32.97
C ASP A 25 4.04 64.11 31.57
N PRO A 26 3.86 64.93 30.51
CA PRO A 26 3.61 64.43 29.16
C PRO A 26 4.73 63.55 28.58
N TYR A 27 6.00 63.80 28.93
CA TYR A 27 7.12 63.00 28.43
C TYR A 27 7.19 61.65 29.14
N GLU A 28 6.93 61.60 30.45
CA GLU A 28 6.84 60.35 31.20
C GLU A 28 5.67 59.47 30.73
N GLN A 29 4.53 60.08 30.35
CA GLN A 29 3.40 59.36 29.74
C GLN A 29 3.77 58.73 28.40
N LEU A 30 4.49 59.46 27.54
CA LEU A 30 4.96 58.94 26.27
C LEU A 30 5.93 57.76 26.47
N ASP A 31 6.83 57.86 27.44
CA ASP A 31 7.74 56.77 27.78
C ASP A 31 7.01 55.54 28.32
N LEU A 32 5.98 55.73 29.15
CA LEU A 32 5.12 54.65 29.61
C LEU A 32 4.37 53.98 28.43
N ALA A 33 3.75 54.77 27.54
CA ALA A 33 3.07 54.26 26.37
C ALA A 33 4.01 53.47 25.45
N ARG A 34 5.24 53.95 25.27
CA ARG A 34 6.29 53.26 24.52
C ARG A 34 6.65 51.92 25.17
N ARG A 35 6.80 51.87 26.49
CA ARG A 35 7.08 50.63 27.23
C ARG A 35 5.94 49.63 27.14
N ILE A 36 4.69 50.07 27.30
CA ILE A 36 3.49 49.22 27.13
C ILE A 36 3.47 48.63 25.71
N THR A 37 3.69 49.47 24.70
CA THR A 37 3.73 49.02 23.30
C THR A 37 4.86 48.03 23.06
N ALA A 38 6.07 48.30 23.57
CA ALA A 38 7.21 47.40 23.46
C ALA A 38 6.93 46.04 24.10
N LEU A 39 6.30 46.03 25.29
CA LEU A 39 5.90 44.80 25.97
C LEU A 39 4.84 44.03 25.19
N ALA A 40 3.82 44.71 24.67
CA ALA A 40 2.77 44.09 23.85
C ALA A 40 3.34 43.48 22.56
N VAL A 41 4.24 44.19 21.88
CA VAL A 41 4.93 43.68 20.69
C VAL A 41 5.81 42.48 21.04
N SER A 42 6.61 42.57 22.11
CA SER A 42 7.45 41.46 22.57
C SER A 42 6.62 40.22 22.90
N GLY A 43 5.49 40.37 23.60
CA GLY A 43 4.58 39.26 23.88
C GLY A 43 4.01 38.60 22.63
N ARG A 44 3.63 39.40 21.62
CA ARG A 44 3.17 38.89 20.31
C ARG A 44 4.28 38.15 19.57
N VAL A 45 5.49 38.70 19.54
CA VAL A 45 6.66 38.07 18.92
C VAL A 45 6.95 36.72 19.57
N SER A 46 7.00 36.66 20.91
CA SER A 46 7.21 35.39 21.63
C SER A 46 6.06 34.39 21.43
N GLY A 47 4.83 34.84 21.22
CA GLY A 47 3.71 33.99 20.81
C GLY A 47 3.93 33.36 19.44
N LEU A 48 4.29 34.19 18.44
CA LEU A 48 4.56 33.75 17.08
C LEU A 48 5.78 32.83 17.00
N GLU A 49 6.83 33.08 17.77
CA GLU A 49 8.02 32.23 17.83
C GLU A 49 7.68 30.82 18.34
N ARG A 50 6.86 30.72 19.39
CA ARG A 50 6.38 29.43 19.91
C ARG A 50 5.53 28.70 18.89
N GLU A 51 4.60 29.38 18.25
CA GLU A 51 3.74 28.78 17.23
C GLU A 51 4.53 28.32 16.00
N ALA A 52 5.47 29.14 15.54
CA ALA A 52 6.38 28.76 14.46
C ALA A 52 7.25 27.54 14.85
N GLY A 53 7.69 27.45 16.11
CA GLY A 53 8.37 26.27 16.64
C GLY A 53 7.50 25.02 16.60
N ARG A 54 6.25 25.13 17.06
CA ARG A 54 5.25 24.05 17.04
C ARG A 54 4.98 23.55 15.62
N LEU A 55 4.73 24.48 14.69
CA LEU A 55 4.46 24.15 13.29
C LEU A 55 5.66 23.48 12.61
N ARG A 56 6.89 23.92 12.89
CA ARG A 56 8.10 23.25 12.38
C ARG A 56 8.25 21.83 12.91
N ALA A 57 7.97 21.60 14.19
CA ALA A 57 8.02 20.26 14.77
C ALA A 57 6.95 19.34 14.17
N GLU A 58 5.73 19.85 13.97
CA GLU A 58 4.64 19.12 13.31
C GLU A 58 4.99 18.77 11.85
N ALA A 59 5.53 19.72 11.09
CA ALA A 59 5.99 19.49 9.73
C ALA A 59 7.08 18.42 9.67
N ALA A 60 8.09 18.51 10.53
CA ALA A 60 9.14 17.49 10.62
C ALA A 60 8.60 16.10 11.01
N GLY A 61 7.54 16.04 11.84
CA GLY A 61 6.85 14.79 12.14
C GLY A 61 6.18 14.19 10.89
N LYS A 62 5.42 15.00 10.15
CA LYS A 62 4.76 14.58 8.91
C LYS A 62 5.74 14.16 7.83
N ASP A 63 6.89 14.85 7.71
CA ASP A 63 7.93 14.49 6.75
C ASP A 63 8.54 13.10 7.03
N ARG A 64 8.74 12.77 8.31
CA ARG A 64 9.21 11.42 8.72
C ARG A 64 8.17 10.35 8.40
N GLU A 65 6.91 10.58 8.77
CA GLU A 65 5.82 9.67 8.44
C GLU A 65 5.68 9.47 6.92
N ASN A 66 5.81 10.55 6.14
CA ASN A 66 5.77 10.47 4.69
C ASN A 66 6.93 9.64 4.12
N ALA A 67 8.13 9.78 4.68
CA ALA A 67 9.29 8.98 4.28
C ALA A 67 9.08 7.49 4.57
N GLU A 68 8.59 7.14 5.77
CA GLU A 68 8.26 5.75 6.14
C GLU A 68 7.18 5.15 5.23
N LEU A 69 6.14 5.92 4.91
CA LEU A 69 5.08 5.47 3.99
C LEU A 69 5.62 5.25 2.58
N ARG A 70 6.49 6.13 2.07
CA ARG A 70 7.14 5.94 0.76
C ARG A 70 8.00 4.68 0.74
N GLU A 71 8.77 4.42 1.79
CA GLU A 71 9.56 3.19 1.91
C GLU A 71 8.67 1.94 1.88
N ARG A 72 7.56 1.95 2.64
CA ARG A 72 6.59 0.85 2.63
C ARG A 72 5.97 0.61 1.26
N VAL A 73 5.66 1.67 0.52
CA VAL A 73 5.15 1.55 -0.86
C VAL A 73 6.17 0.84 -1.75
N VAL A 74 7.43 1.25 -1.70
CA VAL A 74 8.50 0.61 -2.48
C VAL A 74 8.63 -0.87 -2.12
N LEU A 75 8.64 -1.21 -0.83
CA LEU A 75 8.71 -2.60 -0.39
C LEU A 75 7.54 -3.44 -0.88
N LEU A 76 6.31 -2.91 -0.80
CA LEU A 76 5.11 -3.60 -1.28
C LEU A 76 5.11 -3.76 -2.79
N ASP A 77 5.54 -2.75 -3.54
CA ASP A 77 5.65 -2.82 -5.00
C ASP A 77 6.67 -3.88 -5.42
N THR A 78 7.83 -3.96 -4.77
CA THR A 78 8.82 -5.02 -5.02
C THR A 78 8.24 -6.40 -4.71
N ALA A 79 7.60 -6.58 -3.55
CA ALA A 79 6.98 -7.86 -3.18
C ALA A 79 5.86 -8.27 -4.16
N LEU A 80 5.07 -7.32 -4.63
CA LEU A 80 4.03 -7.55 -5.63
C LEU A 80 4.63 -7.96 -6.99
N GLN A 81 5.72 -7.33 -7.42
CA GLN A 81 6.41 -7.71 -8.64
C GLN A 81 7.00 -9.13 -8.55
N GLU A 82 7.63 -9.47 -7.43
CA GLU A 82 8.20 -10.80 -7.20
C GLU A 82 7.11 -11.88 -7.17
N THR A 83 6.02 -11.66 -6.44
CA THR A 83 4.92 -12.61 -6.36
C THR A 83 4.25 -12.81 -7.72
N ASN A 84 4.07 -11.74 -8.49
CA ASN A 84 3.56 -11.83 -9.87
C ASN A 84 4.51 -12.60 -10.79
N ALA A 85 5.82 -12.40 -10.68
CA ALA A 85 6.80 -13.15 -11.46
C ALA A 85 6.75 -14.65 -11.14
N ARG A 86 6.69 -15.00 -9.83
CA ARG A 86 6.55 -16.39 -9.39
C ARG A 86 5.23 -17.02 -9.86
N LEU A 87 4.13 -16.27 -9.82
CA LEU A 87 2.83 -16.73 -10.30
C LEU A 87 2.86 -17.02 -11.80
N ARG A 88 3.46 -16.12 -12.61
CA ARG A 88 3.61 -16.34 -14.05
C ARG A 88 4.41 -17.59 -14.36
N ALA A 89 5.56 -17.79 -13.69
CA ALA A 89 6.37 -18.99 -13.86
C ALA A 89 5.58 -20.26 -13.51
N ALA A 90 4.85 -20.26 -12.38
CA ALA A 90 4.02 -21.40 -11.98
C ALA A 90 2.89 -21.70 -12.98
N LEU A 91 2.27 -20.67 -13.58
CA LEU A 91 1.25 -20.84 -14.62
C LEU A 91 1.84 -21.43 -15.91
N GLU A 92 3.01 -20.94 -16.33
CA GLU A 92 3.70 -21.49 -17.51
C GLU A 92 4.05 -22.96 -17.33
N ASP A 93 4.56 -23.33 -16.16
CA ASP A 93 4.88 -24.73 -15.85
C ASP A 93 3.63 -25.59 -15.74
N ASN A 94 2.53 -25.07 -15.18
CA ASN A 94 1.25 -25.78 -15.17
C ASN A 94 0.74 -26.07 -16.59
N ILE A 95 0.87 -25.11 -17.51
CA ILE A 95 0.51 -25.29 -18.93
C ILE A 95 1.37 -26.39 -19.57
N LYS A 96 2.69 -26.40 -19.32
CA LYS A 96 3.59 -27.45 -19.84
C LYS A 96 3.18 -28.83 -19.31
N LEU A 97 2.99 -28.95 -17.99
CA LEU A 97 2.58 -30.20 -17.35
C LEU A 97 1.21 -30.68 -17.86
N SER A 98 0.26 -29.78 -18.12
CA SER A 98 -1.03 -30.16 -18.70
C SER A 98 -0.87 -30.75 -20.10
N LYS A 99 0.00 -30.17 -20.94
CA LYS A 99 0.28 -30.70 -22.29
C LYS A 99 0.95 -32.07 -22.23
N GLU A 100 1.91 -32.25 -21.32
CA GLU A 100 2.57 -33.54 -21.11
C GLU A 100 1.59 -34.61 -20.62
N ARG A 101 0.71 -34.26 -19.67
CA ARG A 101 -0.37 -35.14 -19.20
C ARG A 101 -1.26 -35.58 -20.37
N ASP A 102 -1.67 -34.66 -21.23
CA ASP A 102 -2.56 -34.97 -22.36
C ASP A 102 -1.86 -35.87 -23.39
N SER A 103 -0.57 -35.63 -23.66
CA SER A 103 0.27 -36.49 -24.50
C SER A 103 0.37 -37.91 -23.91
N LEU A 104 0.66 -38.04 -22.62
CA LEU A 104 0.73 -39.34 -21.92
C LEU A 104 -0.62 -40.06 -21.92
N ALA A 105 -1.72 -39.34 -21.76
CA ALA A 105 -3.06 -39.93 -21.84
C ALA A 105 -3.34 -40.50 -23.24
N GLN A 106 -2.91 -39.82 -24.31
CA GLN A 106 -3.06 -40.30 -25.68
C GLN A 106 -2.20 -41.56 -25.95
N THR A 107 -0.95 -41.58 -25.48
CA THR A 107 -0.07 -42.74 -25.64
C THR A 107 -0.60 -43.95 -24.86
N SER A 108 -1.08 -43.75 -23.62
CA SER A 108 -1.72 -44.78 -22.81
C SER A 108 -2.94 -45.38 -23.52
N LYS A 109 -3.83 -44.53 -24.08
CA LYS A 109 -5.00 -44.98 -24.87
C LYS A 109 -4.60 -45.75 -26.13
N LYS A 110 -3.46 -45.42 -26.75
CA LYS A 110 -2.96 -46.15 -27.92
C LYS A 110 -2.43 -47.53 -27.50
N LEU A 111 -1.58 -47.58 -26.48
CA LEU A 111 -1.05 -48.84 -25.94
C LEU A 111 -2.15 -49.80 -25.50
N ALA A 112 -3.19 -49.30 -24.82
CA ALA A 112 -4.33 -50.12 -24.41
C ALA A 112 -5.05 -50.78 -25.60
N ARG A 113 -5.24 -50.03 -26.70
CA ARG A 113 -5.84 -50.56 -27.94
C ARG A 113 -4.93 -51.58 -28.62
N ASP A 114 -3.63 -51.33 -28.66
CA ASP A 114 -2.66 -52.24 -29.28
C ASP A 114 -2.55 -53.54 -28.47
N LEU A 115 -2.62 -53.47 -27.14
CA LEU A 115 -2.67 -54.63 -26.25
C LEU A 115 -3.94 -55.46 -26.48
N GLN A 116 -5.12 -54.83 -26.58
CA GLN A 116 -6.38 -55.52 -26.88
C GLN A 116 -6.33 -56.25 -28.24
N LYS A 117 -5.70 -55.64 -29.25
CA LYS A 117 -5.48 -56.30 -30.56
C LYS A 117 -4.57 -57.51 -30.42
N LEU A 118 -3.48 -57.39 -29.67
CA LEU A 118 -2.52 -58.48 -29.46
C LEU A 118 -3.16 -59.65 -28.69
N GLU A 119 -3.94 -59.37 -27.65
CA GLU A 119 -4.72 -60.38 -26.93
C GLU A 119 -5.73 -61.09 -27.84
N SER A 120 -6.38 -60.34 -28.73
CA SER A 120 -7.31 -60.90 -29.71
C SER A 120 -6.58 -61.80 -30.70
N PHE A 121 -5.43 -61.36 -31.25
CA PHE A 121 -4.58 -62.19 -32.11
C PHE A 121 -4.12 -63.47 -31.41
N LYS A 122 -3.65 -63.37 -30.16
CA LYS A 122 -3.25 -64.52 -29.34
C LYS A 122 -4.40 -65.52 -29.19
N ARG A 123 -5.62 -65.05 -28.89
CA ARG A 123 -6.81 -65.92 -28.76
C ARG A 123 -7.11 -66.66 -30.07
N HIS A 124 -7.10 -65.96 -31.21
CA HIS A 124 -7.34 -66.57 -32.52
C HIS A 124 -6.26 -67.60 -32.86
N LEU A 125 -4.99 -67.27 -32.66
CA LEU A 125 -3.87 -68.20 -32.92
C LEU A 125 -4.00 -69.49 -32.11
N MET A 126 -4.32 -69.37 -30.82
CA MET A 126 -4.53 -70.52 -29.93
C MET A 126 -5.73 -71.37 -30.37
N GLN A 127 -6.79 -70.76 -30.92
CA GLN A 127 -7.93 -71.47 -31.48
C GLN A 127 -7.54 -72.24 -32.75
N SER A 128 -6.86 -71.60 -33.70
CA SER A 128 -6.42 -72.26 -34.94
C SER A 128 -5.49 -73.45 -34.69
N LEU A 129 -4.55 -73.33 -33.75
CA LEU A 129 -3.67 -74.45 -33.34
C LEU A 129 -4.45 -75.63 -32.75
N ARG A 130 -5.54 -75.35 -32.02
CA ARG A 130 -6.41 -76.38 -31.45
C ARG A 130 -7.27 -77.06 -32.51
N ASP A 131 -7.75 -76.28 -33.48
CA ASP A 131 -8.54 -76.79 -34.60
C ASP A 131 -7.68 -77.67 -35.53
N ASP A 132 -6.44 -77.28 -35.84
CA ASP A 132 -5.49 -78.07 -36.64
C ASP A 132 -5.04 -79.37 -35.96
N SER A 133 -4.89 -79.37 -34.64
CA SER A 133 -4.59 -80.60 -33.89
C SER A 133 -5.81 -81.54 -33.79
N SER A 134 -7.03 -81.01 -33.84
CA SER A 134 -8.25 -81.82 -33.90
C SER A 134 -8.53 -82.40 -35.29
N SER A 135 -8.08 -81.73 -36.37
CA SER A 135 -8.25 -82.19 -37.76
C SER A 135 -7.25 -83.28 -38.15
N THR A 136 -6.04 -83.27 -37.58
CA THR A 136 -5.01 -84.30 -37.79
C THR A 136 -5.16 -85.54 -36.90
N GLY A 137 -5.97 -85.49 -35.84
CA GLY A 137 -6.26 -86.64 -34.96
C GLY A 137 -7.40 -87.55 -35.42
N ASN A 138 -7.99 -87.32 -36.60
CA ASN A 138 -9.19 -88.01 -37.08
C ASN A 138 -8.98 -88.68 -38.45
N SER A 139 -7.78 -89.20 -38.72
CA SER A 139 -7.46 -90.01 -39.92
C SER A 139 -6.74 -91.29 -39.54
#